data_AF-A0A9D8ISX6-F1
#
_entry.id   AF-A0A9D8ISX6-F1
#
_cell.length_a   1.000
_cell.length_b   1.000
_cell.length_c   1.000
_cell.angle_alpha   90.00
_cell.angle_beta   90.00
_cell.angle_gamma   90.00
#
_symmetry.space_group_name_H-M   'P 1'
#
loop_
_entity.id
_entity.type
_entity.pdbx_description
1 polymer ?
#
loop_
_entity_poly.entity_id
_entity_poly.type
_entity_poly.pdbx_seq_one_letter_code
_entity_poly.pdbx_strand_id
1 'polypeptide(L)'
;MSAMTECLLAWMDSLPSTEFPTDADRSVFVKIRDRLAGSENLEDELRTLYRVEQFAEFALAMMWVSNDPEKTQLSDEEQSFLFQRFLQGSAQSAGVIEAAAEPEQEISTPTPLIEEERAQGIESASSSEPGDVSLPGFAARFEGFVEAMQAGDEGRVSLVSEIGKLANQLRLLSGPDDVEVGQFCELLVDFLGYIEREQLMDDVRVMNILSNISGDAAAWLQPDIEKRKAAMAEAVSILQDFRSLFE
;
A
#
# COMPACT_ATOMS: atom_id res chain seq x y z
N MET A 1 -2.10 -26.53 19.97
CA MET A 1 -1.89 -26.37 18.53
C MET A 1 -3.19 -26.78 17.84
N SER A 2 -3.77 -25.94 16.98
CA SER A 2 -5.04 -26.27 16.31
C SER A 2 -4.77 -27.22 15.14
N ALA A 3 -5.75 -28.06 14.78
CA ALA A 3 -5.65 -28.95 13.61
C ALA A 3 -5.32 -28.19 12.31
N MET A 4 -5.78 -26.93 12.23
CA MET A 4 -5.49 -26.04 11.12
C MET A 4 -4.03 -25.55 11.09
N THR A 5 -3.43 -25.31 12.26
CA THR A 5 -2.00 -24.97 12.36
C THR A 5 -1.15 -26.13 11.87
N GLU A 6 -1.50 -27.35 12.28
CA GLU A 6 -0.81 -28.57 11.83
C GLU A 6 -0.97 -28.78 10.31
N CYS A 7 -2.16 -28.50 9.76
CA CYS A 7 -2.42 -28.57 8.33
C CYS A 7 -1.54 -27.60 7.52
N LEU A 8 -1.49 -26.32 7.93
CA LEU A 8 -0.66 -25.31 7.28
C LEU A 8 0.83 -25.66 7.37
N LEU A 9 1.31 -26.08 8.53
CA LEU A 9 2.71 -26.48 8.70
C LEU A 9 3.06 -27.72 7.86
N ALA A 10 2.17 -28.71 7.81
CA ALA A 10 2.37 -29.89 6.98
C ALA A 10 2.45 -29.54 5.48
N TRP A 11 1.64 -28.58 5.03
CA TRP A 11 1.76 -28.04 3.67
C TRP A 11 3.10 -27.31 3.47
N MET A 12 3.48 -26.41 4.37
CA MET A 12 4.76 -25.67 4.26
C MET A 12 5.97 -26.61 4.23
N ASP A 13 5.93 -27.73 4.96
CA ASP A 13 6.98 -28.75 4.96
C ASP A 13 6.95 -29.66 3.72
N SER A 14 5.81 -29.75 3.03
CA SER A 14 5.67 -30.54 1.80
C SER A 14 6.24 -29.85 0.56
N LEU A 15 6.47 -28.53 0.62
CA LEU A 15 6.98 -27.76 -0.51
C LEU A 15 8.44 -28.11 -0.82
N PRO A 16 8.75 -28.55 -2.06
CA PRO A 16 10.12 -28.84 -2.45
C PRO A 16 10.95 -27.55 -2.49
N SER A 17 12.21 -27.64 -2.05
CA SER A 17 13.14 -26.49 -2.08
C SER A 17 13.43 -25.97 -3.50
N THR A 18 13.08 -26.74 -4.55
CA THR A 18 13.23 -26.37 -5.96
C THR A 18 12.14 -25.43 -6.48
N GLU A 19 11.05 -25.23 -5.72
CA GLU A 19 9.96 -24.35 -6.15
C GLU A 19 10.22 -22.87 -5.86
N PHE A 20 11.24 -22.56 -5.04
CA PHE A 20 11.63 -21.20 -4.73
C PHE A 20 12.53 -20.62 -5.83
N PRO A 21 12.19 -19.43 -6.39
CA PRO A 21 13.02 -18.78 -7.40
C PRO A 21 14.41 -18.40 -6.89
N THR A 22 14.52 -18.01 -5.61
CA THR A 22 15.79 -17.62 -4.98
C THR A 22 15.97 -18.24 -3.59
N ASP A 23 17.23 -18.33 -3.14
CA ASP A 23 17.56 -18.72 -1.76
C ASP A 23 17.04 -17.70 -0.71
N ALA A 24 16.87 -16.44 -1.11
CA ALA A 24 16.29 -15.40 -0.26
C ALA A 24 14.80 -15.68 0.00
N ASP A 25 14.03 -16.00 -1.05
CA ASP A 25 12.61 -16.38 -0.92
C ASP A 25 12.47 -17.60 -0.01
N ARG A 26 13.33 -18.60 -0.20
CA ARG A 26 13.36 -19.79 0.66
C ARG A 26 13.65 -19.45 2.12
N SER A 27 14.61 -18.56 2.37
CA SER A 27 14.96 -18.11 3.72
C SER A 27 13.80 -17.39 4.41
N VAL A 28 13.09 -16.51 3.68
CA VAL A 28 11.92 -15.82 4.21
C VAL A 28 10.78 -16.79 4.48
N PHE A 29 10.52 -17.73 3.56
CA PHE A 29 9.51 -18.77 3.75
C PHE A 29 9.77 -19.61 5.01
N VAL A 30 11.01 -20.06 5.21
CA VAL A 30 11.41 -20.82 6.41
C VAL A 30 11.24 -19.99 7.69
N LYS A 31 11.59 -18.70 7.68
CA LYS A 31 11.37 -17.81 8.84
C LYS A 31 9.91 -17.67 9.19
N ILE A 32 9.03 -17.51 8.19
CA ILE A 32 7.58 -17.45 8.41
C ILE A 32 7.08 -18.77 8.98
N ARG A 33 7.48 -19.91 8.40
CA ARG A 33 7.12 -21.25 8.89
C ARG A 33 7.54 -21.45 10.35
N ASP A 34 8.80 -21.19 10.68
CA ASP A 34 9.33 -21.40 12.03
C ASP A 34 8.61 -20.52 13.05
N ARG A 35 8.25 -19.30 12.65
CA ARG A 35 7.44 -18.37 13.46
C ARG A 35 6.03 -18.88 13.70
N LEU A 36 5.36 -19.42 12.68
CA LEU A 36 4.04 -20.03 12.82
C LEU A 36 4.09 -21.31 13.67
N ALA A 37 5.12 -22.14 13.51
CA ALA A 37 5.31 -23.37 14.27
C ALA A 37 5.58 -23.12 15.77
N GLY A 38 6.27 -22.03 16.10
CA GLY A 38 6.55 -21.63 17.47
C GLY A 38 5.40 -20.90 18.18
N SER A 39 4.31 -20.60 17.49
CA SER A 39 3.22 -19.79 18.04
C SER A 39 2.16 -20.62 18.76
N GLU A 40 1.70 -20.10 19.90
CA GLU A 40 0.52 -20.62 20.61
C GLU A 40 -0.79 -20.14 19.98
N ASN A 41 -0.77 -18.97 19.31
CA ASN A 41 -1.92 -18.36 18.65
C ASN A 41 -1.63 -18.03 17.18
N LEU A 42 -2.08 -18.93 16.29
CA LEU A 42 -1.95 -18.78 14.85
C LEU A 42 -2.57 -17.46 14.35
N GLU A 43 -3.73 -17.09 14.87
CA GLU A 43 -4.47 -15.91 14.39
C GLU A 43 -3.70 -14.61 14.65
N ASP A 44 -3.06 -14.49 15.81
CA ASP A 44 -2.25 -13.31 16.16
C ASP A 44 -0.97 -13.22 15.31
N GLU A 45 -0.36 -14.35 14.97
CA GLU A 45 0.80 -14.35 14.06
C GLU A 45 0.40 -14.04 12.62
N LEU A 46 -0.72 -14.58 12.15
CA LEU A 46 -1.25 -14.24 10.83
C LEU A 46 -1.63 -12.75 10.74
N ARG A 47 -2.22 -12.17 11.80
CA ARG A 47 -2.44 -10.72 11.88
C ARG A 47 -1.14 -9.93 11.90
N THR A 48 -0.09 -10.45 12.53
CA THR A 48 1.22 -9.78 12.52
C THR A 48 1.87 -9.86 11.16
N LEU A 49 1.78 -11.00 10.48
CA LEU A 49 2.24 -11.17 9.10
C LEU A 49 1.44 -10.30 8.13
N TYR A 50 0.14 -10.12 8.39
CA TYR A 50 -0.74 -9.24 7.61
C TYR A 50 -0.30 -7.77 7.64
N ARG A 51 0.34 -7.33 8.73
CA ARG A 51 0.90 -5.97 8.82
C ARG A 51 2.17 -5.79 8.00
N VAL A 52 2.80 -6.87 7.54
CA VAL A 52 3.94 -6.79 6.64
C VAL A 52 3.38 -6.64 5.23
N GLU A 53 3.44 -5.43 4.66
CA GLU A 53 2.81 -5.06 3.37
C GLU A 53 3.02 -6.12 2.27
N GLN A 54 4.26 -6.58 2.12
CA GLN A 54 4.66 -7.59 1.14
C GLN A 54 3.96 -8.94 1.35
N PHE A 55 3.66 -9.32 2.59
CA PHE A 55 3.03 -10.59 2.93
C PHE A 55 1.56 -10.45 3.33
N ALA A 56 0.95 -9.28 3.18
CA ALA A 56 -0.44 -9.03 3.57
C ALA A 56 -1.42 -9.96 2.85
N GLU A 57 -1.29 -10.08 1.53
CA GLU A 57 -2.11 -10.99 0.70
C GLU A 57 -1.87 -12.47 1.05
N PHE A 58 -0.63 -12.84 1.36
CA PHE A 58 -0.29 -14.20 1.78
C PHE A 58 -0.88 -14.53 3.15
N ALA A 59 -0.80 -13.60 4.10
CA ALA A 59 -1.41 -13.72 5.42
C ALA A 59 -2.94 -13.78 5.34
N LEU A 60 -3.55 -12.97 4.49
CA LEU A 60 -5.01 -12.98 4.27
C LEU A 60 -5.47 -14.30 3.65
N ALA A 61 -4.73 -14.82 2.68
CA ALA A 61 -5.00 -16.13 2.10
C ALA A 61 -4.89 -17.25 3.15
N MET A 62 -3.86 -17.22 4.01
CA MET A 62 -3.74 -18.17 5.12
C MET A 62 -4.87 -18.02 6.14
N MET A 63 -5.30 -16.79 6.45
CA MET A 63 -6.44 -16.54 7.33
C MET A 63 -7.73 -17.11 6.75
N TRP A 64 -8.00 -16.88 5.46
CA TRP A 64 -9.17 -17.42 4.76
C TRP A 64 -9.19 -18.95 4.79
N VAL A 65 -8.06 -19.57 4.46
CA VAL A 65 -7.88 -21.02 4.51
C VAL A 65 -8.05 -21.56 5.94
N SER A 66 -7.63 -20.80 6.95
CA SER A 66 -7.71 -21.19 8.36
C SER A 66 -9.07 -20.96 9.02
N ASN A 67 -9.98 -20.25 8.35
CA ASN A 67 -11.31 -19.91 8.87
C ASN A 67 -12.30 -21.10 8.79
N ASP A 68 -11.93 -22.19 8.12
CA ASP A 68 -12.70 -23.43 8.09
C ASP A 68 -12.18 -24.42 9.14
N PRO A 69 -12.85 -24.57 10.29
CA PRO A 69 -12.38 -25.41 11.39
C PRO A 69 -12.48 -26.91 11.12
N GLU A 70 -13.26 -27.34 10.11
CA GLU A 70 -13.42 -28.74 9.74
C GLU A 70 -12.37 -29.21 8.73
N LYS A 71 -11.56 -28.28 8.23
CA LYS A 71 -10.59 -28.53 7.18
C LYS A 71 -9.29 -29.10 7.74
N THR A 72 -8.97 -30.33 7.31
CA THR A 72 -7.76 -31.04 7.73
C THR A 72 -6.68 -31.09 6.67
N GLN A 73 -6.99 -30.76 5.41
CA GLN A 73 -6.07 -30.76 4.27
C GLN A 73 -6.39 -29.61 3.31
N LEU A 74 -5.35 -29.09 2.66
CA LEU A 74 -5.46 -28.09 1.60
C LEU A 74 -5.61 -28.76 0.24
N SER A 75 -6.52 -28.26 -0.60
CA SER A 75 -6.59 -28.71 -1.99
C SER A 75 -5.37 -28.22 -2.78
N ASP A 76 -5.03 -28.90 -3.87
CA ASP A 76 -3.91 -28.49 -4.73
C ASP A 76 -4.07 -27.05 -5.26
N GLU A 77 -5.32 -26.62 -5.48
CA GLU A 77 -5.66 -25.25 -5.88
C GLU A 77 -5.33 -24.23 -4.78
N GLU A 78 -5.62 -24.56 -3.53
CA GLU A 78 -5.35 -23.69 -2.38
C GLU A 78 -3.87 -23.63 -2.05
N GLN A 79 -3.18 -24.76 -2.15
CA GLN A 79 -1.72 -24.83 -2.02
C GLN A 79 -1.05 -23.95 -3.07
N SER A 80 -1.49 -24.06 -4.33
CA SER A 80 -0.99 -23.24 -5.43
C SER A 80 -1.29 -21.75 -5.22
N PHE A 81 -2.50 -21.44 -4.76
CA PHE A 81 -2.92 -20.07 -4.46
C PHE A 81 -2.08 -19.44 -3.35
N LEU A 82 -1.91 -20.13 -2.22
CA LEU A 82 -1.07 -19.68 -1.11
C LEU A 82 0.37 -19.47 -1.55
N PHE A 83 0.93 -20.42 -2.30
CA PHE A 83 2.30 -20.34 -2.77
C PHE A 83 2.51 -19.17 -3.74
N GLN A 84 1.58 -18.93 -4.67
CA GLN A 84 1.63 -17.78 -5.57
C GLN A 84 1.58 -16.44 -4.83
N ARG A 85 0.74 -16.33 -3.79
CA ARG A 85 0.70 -15.12 -2.95
C ARG A 85 1.99 -14.90 -2.17
N PHE A 86 2.60 -15.98 -1.67
CA PHE A 86 3.92 -15.90 -1.05
C PHE A 86 4.97 -15.38 -2.05
N LEU A 87 5.06 -15.96 -3.25
CA LEU A 87 6.03 -15.54 -4.27
C LEU A 87 5.80 -14.11 -4.72
N GLN A 88 4.53 -13.69 -4.87
CA GLN A 88 4.19 -12.31 -5.22
C GLN A 88 4.71 -11.32 -4.16
N GLY A 89 4.54 -11.66 -2.88
CA GLY A 89 5.07 -10.87 -1.78
C GLY A 89 6.59 -10.84 -1.72
N SER A 90 7.23 -11.99 -1.92
CA SER A 90 8.69 -12.10 -1.92
C SER A 90 9.33 -11.33 -3.08
N ALA A 91 8.72 -11.37 -4.27
CA ALA A 91 9.18 -10.60 -5.43
C ALA A 91 9.07 -9.09 -5.21
N GLN A 92 8.06 -8.62 -4.47
CA GLN A 92 7.92 -7.21 -4.07
C GLN A 92 8.96 -6.81 -3.00
N SER A 93 9.46 -7.77 -2.21
CA SER A 93 10.54 -7.59 -1.24
C SER A 93 11.93 -7.49 -1.88
N ALA A 94 12.14 -8.18 -3.01
CA ALA A 94 13.44 -8.26 -3.68
C ALA A 94 13.99 -6.88 -4.13
N GLY A 95 13.12 -5.88 -4.34
CA GLY A 95 13.53 -4.49 -4.63
C GLY A 95 14.12 -3.71 -3.45
N VAL A 96 14.05 -4.25 -2.22
CA VAL A 96 14.54 -3.60 -1.00
C VAL A 96 15.87 -4.22 -0.52
N ILE A 97 16.20 -5.44 -0.94
CA ILE A 97 17.33 -6.21 -0.41
C ILE A 97 18.61 -6.07 -1.26
N GLU A 98 18.52 -5.58 -2.50
CA GLU A 98 19.72 -5.33 -3.35
C GLU A 98 20.51 -4.06 -2.98
N ALA A 99 19.99 -3.22 -2.08
CA ALA A 99 20.68 -1.99 -1.64
C ALA A 99 21.47 -2.15 -0.31
N ALA A 100 21.51 -3.35 0.29
CA ALA A 100 22.06 -3.56 1.63
C ALA A 100 23.13 -4.66 1.70
N ALA A 101 23.93 -4.84 0.65
CA ALA A 101 25.08 -5.74 0.68
C ALA A 101 26.38 -5.00 0.30
N GLU A 102 27.32 -5.02 1.26
CA GLU A 102 28.76 -4.66 1.23
C GLU A 102 29.15 -3.24 1.75
N PRO A 103 30.37 -3.07 2.34
CA PRO A 103 30.63 -3.38 3.76
C PRO A 103 31.35 -2.24 4.53
N GLU A 104 31.38 -2.38 5.86
CA GLU A 104 32.33 -1.78 6.84
C GLU A 104 32.55 -0.25 6.87
N GLN A 105 32.20 0.37 8.01
CA GLN A 105 33.15 1.21 8.74
C GLN A 105 32.81 1.33 10.24
N GLU A 106 33.70 0.77 11.06
CA GLU A 106 33.81 1.01 12.49
C GLU A 106 34.05 2.50 12.76
N ILE A 107 33.21 3.15 13.58
CA ILE A 107 33.65 4.28 14.40
C ILE A 107 33.00 4.17 15.78
N SER A 108 33.88 4.18 16.79
CA SER A 108 33.59 4.13 18.22
C SER A 108 32.77 5.33 18.74
N THR A 109 31.99 5.07 19.79
CA THR A 109 31.36 6.00 20.75
C THR A 109 32.38 6.88 21.53
N PRO A 110 32.03 7.85 22.44
CA PRO A 110 30.73 8.19 23.07
C PRO A 110 30.37 9.71 23.28
N THR A 111 29.13 9.93 23.74
CA THR A 111 28.34 11.03 24.42
C THR A 111 29.14 12.05 25.30
N PRO A 112 28.62 13.22 25.82
CA PRO A 112 27.21 13.59 26.09
C PRO A 112 26.75 15.10 26.11
N LEU A 113 25.44 15.29 26.40
CA LEU A 113 24.76 16.37 27.19
C LEU A 113 24.80 17.85 26.72
N ILE A 114 23.65 18.39 26.27
CA ILE A 114 23.14 19.72 26.69
C ILE A 114 21.59 19.69 26.73
N GLU A 115 21.07 20.11 27.87
CA GLU A 115 19.68 20.36 28.24
C GLU A 115 19.41 21.87 28.04
N GLU A 116 18.36 22.29 27.32
CA GLU A 116 17.61 23.52 27.66
C GLU A 116 16.31 23.67 26.84
N GLU A 117 15.25 24.03 27.58
CA GLU A 117 13.86 24.19 27.21
C GLU A 117 13.58 25.30 26.18
N ARG A 118 12.58 25.09 25.30
CA ARG A 118 11.51 26.10 25.08
C ARG A 118 10.28 25.58 24.29
N ALA A 119 9.16 25.62 25.00
CA ALA A 119 7.83 26.11 24.61
C ALA A 119 7.10 25.56 23.34
N GLN A 120 6.04 24.81 23.62
CA GLN A 120 4.67 24.94 23.10
C GLN A 120 4.46 25.05 21.58
N GLY A 121 3.99 23.94 21.00
CA GLY A 121 3.25 23.88 19.75
C GLY A 121 2.70 22.47 19.59
N ILE A 122 1.37 22.34 19.49
CA ILE A 122 0.61 21.09 19.51
C ILE A 122 1.13 20.14 18.42
N GLU A 123 1.43 18.91 18.83
CA GLU A 123 1.85 17.79 18.01
C GLU A 123 0.71 17.39 17.05
N SER A 124 0.78 17.88 15.81
CA SER A 124 0.23 17.16 14.65
C SER A 124 1.41 16.61 13.85
N ALA A 125 2.15 15.68 14.46
CA ALA A 125 3.06 14.84 13.72
C ALA A 125 2.24 13.71 13.10
N SER A 126 1.64 13.99 11.93
CA SER A 126 1.20 12.94 11.01
C SER A 126 2.46 12.27 10.47
N SER A 127 2.99 11.30 11.23
CA SER A 127 3.96 10.35 10.73
C SER A 127 3.23 9.36 9.82
N SER A 128 2.93 9.81 8.61
CA SER A 128 2.37 8.95 7.56
C SER A 128 3.51 8.09 7.02
N GLU A 129 3.58 6.83 7.47
CA GLU A 129 4.54 5.85 6.95
C GLU A 129 4.44 5.76 5.41
N PRO A 130 5.58 5.57 4.71
CA PRO A 130 5.61 5.48 3.25
C PRO A 130 5.11 4.10 2.80
N GLY A 131 3.81 3.83 2.94
CA GLY A 131 3.22 2.55 2.52
C GLY A 131 1.72 2.36 2.79
N ASP A 132 1.03 3.30 3.45
CA ASP A 132 -0.42 3.15 3.69
C ASP A 132 -1.23 3.40 2.41
N VAL A 133 -1.53 2.34 1.66
CA VAL A 133 -2.44 2.36 0.51
C VAL A 133 -3.88 2.20 1.01
N SER A 134 -4.35 3.21 1.73
CA SER A 134 -5.73 3.33 2.17
C SER A 134 -6.39 4.56 1.54
N LEU A 135 -7.72 4.58 1.40
CA LEU A 135 -8.44 5.76 0.92
C LEU A 135 -8.16 7.01 1.79
N PRO A 136 -8.10 6.93 3.14
CA PRO A 136 -7.62 8.02 4.00
C PRO A 136 -6.18 8.45 3.72
N GLY A 137 -5.25 7.50 3.60
CA GLY A 137 -3.84 7.79 3.31
C GLY A 137 -3.66 8.46 1.96
N PHE A 138 -4.39 7.99 0.95
CA PHE A 138 -4.47 8.59 -0.37
C PHE A 138 -5.02 10.02 -0.32
N ALA A 139 -6.16 10.25 0.36
CA ALA A 139 -6.76 11.58 0.46
C ALA A 139 -5.80 12.61 1.09
N ALA A 140 -5.12 12.23 2.17
CA ALA A 140 -4.14 13.10 2.83
C ALA A 140 -2.93 13.42 1.93
N ARG A 141 -2.40 12.41 1.21
CA ARG A 141 -1.31 12.62 0.24
C ARG A 141 -1.76 13.50 -0.93
N PHE A 142 -2.98 13.29 -1.41
CA PHE A 142 -3.56 14.06 -2.49
C PHE A 142 -3.76 15.53 -2.12
N GLU A 143 -4.24 15.82 -0.90
CA GLU A 143 -4.31 17.18 -0.37
C GLU A 143 -2.92 17.82 -0.32
N GLY A 144 -1.92 17.13 0.23
CA GLY A 144 -0.53 17.64 0.24
C GLY A 144 0.05 17.88 -1.16
N PHE A 145 -0.34 17.07 -2.15
CA PHE A 145 0.01 17.31 -3.54
C PHE A 145 -0.66 18.58 -4.11
N VAL A 146 -1.95 18.79 -3.85
CA VAL A 146 -2.65 20.01 -4.28
C VAL A 146 -2.05 21.26 -3.63
N GLU A 147 -1.70 21.19 -2.34
CA GLU A 147 -1.00 22.28 -1.65
C GLU A 147 0.36 22.58 -2.28
N ALA A 148 1.16 21.55 -2.58
CA ALA A 148 2.47 21.72 -3.25
C ALA A 148 2.33 22.33 -4.65
N MET A 149 1.29 21.95 -5.40
CA MET A 149 0.97 22.55 -6.71
C MET A 149 0.60 24.04 -6.58
N GLN A 150 -0.21 24.39 -5.58
CA GLN A 150 -0.61 25.79 -5.35
C GLN A 150 0.54 26.66 -4.84
N ALA A 151 1.42 26.09 -4.01
CA ALA A 151 2.60 26.77 -3.49
C ALA A 151 3.71 26.94 -4.54
N GLY A 152 3.63 26.21 -5.66
CA GLY A 152 4.72 26.15 -6.63
C GLY A 152 5.97 25.50 -6.05
N ASP A 153 5.82 24.52 -5.16
CA ASP A 153 6.92 23.77 -4.54
C ASP A 153 7.66 22.90 -5.58
N GLU A 154 8.98 22.79 -5.49
CA GLU A 154 9.80 21.96 -6.39
C GLU A 154 9.50 20.46 -6.21
N GLY A 155 9.06 20.04 -5.03
CA GLY A 155 8.65 18.68 -4.70
C GLY A 155 7.39 18.20 -5.43
N ARG A 156 6.63 19.10 -6.07
CA ARG A 156 5.41 18.74 -6.81
C ARG A 156 5.65 17.70 -7.90
N VAL A 157 6.82 17.69 -8.53
CA VAL A 157 7.18 16.71 -9.57
C VAL A 157 7.24 15.30 -9.01
N SER A 158 7.86 15.14 -7.83
CA SER A 158 7.92 13.85 -7.14
C SER A 158 6.54 13.41 -6.66
N LEU A 159 5.73 14.35 -6.16
CA LEU A 159 4.38 14.08 -5.69
C LEU A 159 3.44 13.62 -6.81
N VAL A 160 3.52 14.17 -8.03
CA VAL A 160 2.71 13.70 -9.17
C VAL A 160 2.93 12.20 -9.42
N SER A 161 4.19 11.77 -9.48
CA SER A 161 4.55 10.37 -9.65
C SER A 161 4.07 9.49 -8.49
N GLU A 162 4.12 10.01 -7.27
CA GLU A 162 3.67 9.30 -6.07
C GLU A 162 2.15 9.12 -6.05
N ILE A 163 1.38 10.19 -6.29
CA ILE A 163 -0.08 10.15 -6.38
C ILE A 163 -0.52 9.22 -7.51
N GLY A 164 0.15 9.27 -8.67
CA GLY A 164 -0.15 8.36 -9.77
C GLY A 164 0.04 6.88 -9.40
N LYS A 165 1.04 6.54 -8.57
CA LYS A 165 1.24 5.19 -8.05
C LYS A 165 0.16 4.80 -7.05
N LEU A 166 -0.12 5.67 -6.07
CA LEU A 166 -1.14 5.42 -5.05
C LEU A 166 -2.53 5.25 -5.67
N ALA A 167 -2.90 6.10 -6.64
CA ALA A 167 -4.17 6.00 -7.37
C ALA A 167 -4.28 4.67 -8.13
N ASN A 168 -3.21 4.22 -8.80
CA ASN A 168 -3.20 2.91 -9.46
C ASN A 168 -3.35 1.75 -8.48
N GLN A 169 -2.70 1.82 -7.32
CA GLN A 169 -2.84 0.79 -6.29
C GLN A 169 -4.27 0.79 -5.71
N LEU A 170 -4.82 1.96 -5.41
CA LEU A 170 -6.19 2.11 -4.90
C LEU A 170 -7.22 1.59 -5.91
N ARG A 171 -7.02 1.84 -7.21
CA ARG A 171 -7.84 1.29 -8.30
C ARG A 171 -7.84 -0.23 -8.30
N LEU A 172 -6.67 -0.87 -8.11
CA LEU A 172 -6.55 -2.32 -8.09
C LEU A 172 -7.19 -2.97 -6.85
N LEU A 173 -7.20 -2.24 -5.74
CA LEU A 173 -7.83 -2.65 -4.48
C LEU A 173 -9.34 -2.34 -4.42
N SER A 174 -9.84 -1.49 -5.31
CA SER A 174 -11.26 -1.12 -5.35
C SER A 174 -12.09 -2.33 -5.76
N GLY A 175 -12.99 -2.74 -4.86
CA GLY A 175 -13.93 -3.85 -5.10
C GLY A 175 -15.06 -3.49 -6.05
N PRO A 176 -15.92 -4.46 -6.41
CA PRO A 176 -17.07 -4.23 -7.29
C PRO A 176 -18.11 -3.25 -6.72
N ASP A 177 -18.08 -2.98 -5.41
CA ASP A 177 -18.95 -2.03 -4.72
C ASP A 177 -18.40 -0.59 -4.71
N ASP A 178 -17.14 -0.38 -5.14
CA ASP A 178 -16.43 0.91 -5.14
C ASP A 178 -16.02 1.35 -6.56
N VAL A 179 -16.94 1.19 -7.52
CA VAL A 179 -16.70 1.49 -8.94
C VAL A 179 -16.28 2.93 -9.16
N GLU A 180 -16.87 3.89 -8.45
CA GLU A 180 -16.57 5.31 -8.59
C GLU A 180 -15.16 5.67 -8.07
N VAL A 181 -14.69 5.00 -7.01
CA VAL A 181 -13.32 5.18 -6.51
C VAL A 181 -12.33 4.68 -7.56
N GLY A 182 -12.58 3.50 -8.13
CA GLY A 182 -11.76 2.93 -9.20
C GLY A 182 -11.73 3.82 -10.45
N GLN A 183 -12.90 4.34 -10.85
CA GLN A 183 -13.03 5.24 -12.01
C GLN A 183 -12.33 6.58 -11.77
N PHE A 184 -12.51 7.19 -10.59
CA PHE A 184 -11.82 8.41 -10.21
C PHE A 184 -10.30 8.22 -10.29
N CYS A 185 -9.78 7.14 -9.71
CA CYS A 185 -8.35 6.84 -9.71
C CYS A 185 -7.80 6.63 -11.12
N GLU A 186 -8.54 5.92 -11.98
CA GLU A 186 -8.15 5.72 -13.38
C GLU A 186 -8.04 7.04 -14.14
N LEU A 187 -9.04 7.91 -14.01
CA LEU A 187 -9.04 9.22 -14.68
C LEU A 187 -7.99 10.17 -14.10
N LEU A 188 -7.77 10.12 -12.78
CA LEU A 188 -6.73 10.91 -12.13
C LEU A 188 -5.34 10.51 -12.64
N VAL A 189 -5.07 9.21 -12.81
CA VAL A 189 -3.81 8.72 -13.39
C VAL A 189 -3.63 9.24 -14.83
N ASP A 190 -4.68 9.20 -15.65
CA ASP A 190 -4.61 9.74 -17.02
C ASP A 190 -4.35 11.25 -17.02
N PHE A 191 -5.03 11.99 -16.16
CA PHE A 191 -4.83 13.44 -15.97
C PHE A 191 -3.39 13.76 -15.54
N LEU A 192 -2.88 13.09 -14.51
CA LEU A 192 -1.52 13.30 -14.00
C LEU A 192 -0.47 12.96 -15.07
N GLY A 193 -0.65 11.87 -15.80
CA GLY A 193 0.23 11.49 -16.90
C GLY A 193 0.15 12.43 -18.12
N TYR A 194 -0.98 13.12 -18.31
CA TYR A 194 -1.12 14.15 -19.32
C TYR A 194 -0.38 15.43 -18.93
N ILE A 195 -0.60 15.95 -17.72
CA ILE A 195 0.04 17.20 -17.28
C ILE A 195 1.56 17.08 -17.18
N GLU A 196 2.08 15.90 -16.82
CA GLU A 196 3.52 15.65 -16.79
C GLU A 196 4.12 15.65 -18.20
N ARG A 197 3.48 14.96 -19.14
CA ARG A 197 3.94 14.82 -20.53
C ARG A 197 3.95 16.15 -21.28
N GLU A 198 2.90 16.93 -21.10
CA GLU A 198 2.73 18.23 -21.76
C GLU A 198 3.38 19.39 -20.96
N GLN A 199 4.03 19.08 -19.83
CA GLN A 199 4.69 20.05 -18.94
C GLN A 199 3.74 21.17 -18.45
N LEU A 200 2.50 20.80 -18.13
CA LEU A 200 1.42 21.72 -17.75
C LEU A 200 1.31 21.92 -16.23
N MET A 201 2.32 21.55 -15.44
CA MET A 201 2.24 21.65 -13.98
C MET A 201 2.00 23.08 -13.46
N ASP A 202 2.44 24.09 -14.22
CA ASP A 202 2.24 25.51 -13.88
C ASP A 202 0.99 26.13 -14.53
N ASP A 203 0.20 25.33 -15.25
CA ASP A 203 -1.00 25.82 -15.93
C ASP A 203 -2.14 26.08 -14.94
N VAL A 204 -2.72 27.28 -15.00
CA VAL A 204 -3.84 27.69 -14.12
C VAL A 204 -5.05 26.75 -14.22
N ARG A 205 -5.27 26.12 -15.38
CA ARG A 205 -6.36 25.16 -15.58
C ARG A 205 -6.13 23.89 -14.79
N VAL A 206 -4.88 23.43 -14.69
CA VAL A 206 -4.49 22.29 -13.84
C VAL A 206 -4.82 22.59 -12.38
N MET A 207 -4.45 23.78 -11.90
CA MET A 207 -4.79 24.19 -10.52
C MET A 207 -6.30 24.27 -10.28
N ASN A 208 -7.07 24.77 -11.25
CA ASN A 208 -8.53 24.83 -11.14
C ASN A 208 -9.15 23.42 -11.07
N ILE A 209 -8.69 22.50 -11.91
CA ILE A 209 -9.14 21.10 -11.88
C ILE A 209 -8.82 20.48 -10.52
N LEU A 210 -7.56 20.58 -10.08
CA LEU A 210 -7.11 20.03 -8.80
C LEU A 210 -7.91 20.58 -7.61
N SER A 211 -8.21 21.88 -7.60
CA SER A 211 -8.99 22.51 -6.53
C SER A 211 -10.44 22.03 -6.49
N ASN A 212 -11.05 21.83 -7.66
CA ASN A 212 -12.43 21.34 -7.74
C ASN A 212 -12.55 19.87 -7.36
N ILE A 213 -11.57 19.03 -7.71
CA ILE A 213 -11.62 17.60 -7.37
C ILE A 213 -11.16 17.32 -5.93
N SER A 214 -10.29 18.16 -5.34
CA SER A 214 -9.84 17.99 -3.94
C SER A 214 -10.79 18.59 -2.90
N GLY A 215 -11.67 19.52 -3.30
CA GLY A 215 -12.58 20.21 -2.37
C GLY A 215 -13.44 19.30 -1.51
N ASP A 216 -13.73 18.09 -2.00
CA ASP A 216 -14.56 17.08 -1.33
C ASP A 216 -13.76 15.86 -0.82
N ALA A 217 -12.43 15.98 -0.64
CA ALA A 217 -11.59 14.89 -0.14
C ALA A 217 -12.09 14.32 1.21
N ALA A 218 -12.61 15.17 2.10
CA ALA A 218 -13.25 14.73 3.36
C ALA A 218 -14.55 13.94 3.14
N ALA A 219 -15.28 14.19 2.05
CA ALA A 219 -16.49 13.46 1.69
C ALA A 219 -16.18 12.07 1.11
N TRP A 220 -14.96 11.85 0.61
CA TRP A 220 -14.49 10.54 0.16
C TRP A 220 -14.35 9.56 1.32
N LEU A 221 -14.09 10.05 2.54
CA LEU A 221 -13.89 9.22 3.73
C LEU A 221 -15.20 8.85 4.43
N GLN A 222 -16.36 9.20 3.84
CA GLN A 222 -17.65 8.84 4.42
C GLN A 222 -17.86 7.32 4.38
N PRO A 223 -18.33 6.71 5.49
CA PRO A 223 -18.61 5.27 5.53
C PRO A 223 -19.82 4.88 4.67
N ASP A 224 -20.67 5.85 4.33
CA ASP A 224 -21.85 5.69 3.49
C ASP A 224 -21.46 5.73 1.99
N ILE A 225 -21.62 4.58 1.32
CA ILE A 225 -21.22 4.38 -0.09
C ILE A 225 -21.96 5.35 -1.02
N GLU A 226 -23.26 5.58 -0.82
CA GLU A 226 -24.06 6.45 -1.69
C GLU A 226 -23.63 7.92 -1.57
N LYS A 227 -23.26 8.34 -0.36
CA LYS A 227 -22.73 9.70 -0.14
C LYS A 227 -21.34 9.87 -0.73
N ARG A 228 -20.47 8.88 -0.55
CA ARG A 228 -19.13 8.88 -1.15
C ARG A 228 -19.21 8.92 -2.67
N LYS A 229 -20.08 8.10 -3.26
CA LYS A 229 -20.39 8.08 -4.69
C LYS A 229 -20.88 9.43 -5.20
N ALA A 230 -21.84 10.05 -4.50
CA ALA A 230 -22.33 11.37 -4.87
C ALA A 230 -21.24 12.44 -4.83
N ALA A 231 -20.35 12.40 -3.83
CA ALA A 231 -19.21 13.32 -3.73
C ALA A 231 -18.16 13.10 -4.83
N MET A 232 -17.92 11.86 -5.24
CA MET A 232 -16.97 11.55 -6.30
C MET A 232 -17.52 11.78 -7.71
N ALA A 233 -18.85 11.79 -7.89
CA ALA A 233 -19.46 11.92 -9.21
C ALA A 233 -19.07 13.23 -9.93
N GLU A 234 -19.02 14.35 -9.20
CA GLU A 234 -18.60 15.63 -9.75
C GLU A 234 -17.11 15.61 -10.15
N ALA A 235 -16.25 15.10 -9.27
CA ALA A 235 -14.82 14.97 -9.53
C ALA A 235 -14.53 14.07 -10.75
N VAL A 236 -15.25 12.94 -10.87
CA VAL A 236 -15.19 12.04 -12.04
C VAL A 236 -15.62 12.77 -13.30
N SER A 237 -16.71 13.54 -13.27
CA SER A 237 -17.17 14.31 -14.44
C SER A 237 -16.12 15.31 -14.91
N ILE A 238 -15.49 16.04 -13.98
CA ILE A 238 -14.42 17.00 -14.30
C ILE A 238 -13.22 16.29 -14.94
N LEU A 239 -12.81 15.15 -14.39
CA LEU A 239 -11.71 14.35 -14.91
C LEU A 239 -12.05 13.57 -16.19
N GLN A 240 -13.30 13.42 -16.58
CA GLN A 240 -13.64 12.87 -17.90
C GLN A 240 -13.39 13.89 -19.01
N ASP A 241 -13.69 15.16 -18.72
CA ASP A 241 -13.68 16.23 -19.72
C ASP A 241 -12.40 17.06 -19.69
N PHE A 242 -11.41 16.74 -18.84
CA PHE A 242 -10.24 17.58 -18.62
C PHE A 242 -9.50 17.95 -19.91
N ARG A 243 -9.40 17.02 -20.87
CA ARG A 243 -8.68 17.22 -22.13
C ARG A 243 -9.28 18.36 -22.95
N SER A 244 -10.60 18.49 -22.95
CA SER A 244 -11.31 19.57 -23.65
C SER A 244 -11.00 20.96 -23.09
N LEU A 245 -10.47 21.05 -21.86
CA LEU A 245 -10.03 22.31 -21.26
C LEU A 245 -8.65 22.75 -21.78
N PHE A 246 -7.89 21.85 -22.41
CA PHE A 246 -6.54 22.09 -22.92
C PHE A 246 -6.45 22.28 -24.44
N GLU A 247 -7.51 21.91 -25.18
CA GLU A 247 -7.66 22.10 -26.63
C GLU A 247 -8.30 23.46 -27.00
#